data_AF-A0A814WB12-F1
#
_entry.id   AF-A0A814WB12-F1
#
_cell.length_a   1.000
_cell.length_b   1.000
_cell.length_c   1.000
_cell.angle_alpha   90.00
_cell.angle_beta   90.00
_cell.angle_gamma   90.00
#
_symmetry.space_group_name_H-M   'P 1'
#
loop_
_entity.id
_entity.type
_entity.pdbx_description
1 polymer ?
#
loop_
_entity_poly.entity_id
_entity_poly.type
_entity_poly.pdbx_seq_one_letter_code
_entity_poly.pdbx_strand_id
1 'polypeptide(L)'
;MIINNDNFQQYKIGKQILIKTLLSTSKHIRIASQFCKINKKTNDQLNVICVYEICTSKSALNIEDISEFPDDQEVLILPYSRFEIIDIQYTRSDTSRIEIRLKQLNLITTTHLPNYRFTRTNNNDLYTCLSSLLPLSVRTIYPCSTIANQNSFQYECVHFNITNLSAIRGGRFSHSPAVIVYVTDSSDVQNVLACAAKLNYVVNALSGGHSYEGYGLGSTYNNIIINMEGINYININQHDRTGTFGAGTRLGPIYYGVYQSDNYTINAGSCPWVGLAGHALGGGYGLLSRLHGLLSDNVLEMKAVNAHGELLTINETHEPDLYWALRGGGGGSFVIVTEFKIRLVKAPTLTTQYSLVWHPNASKLVIQRYQLLMFNNTIFNLSNDLFLSMNVNHLEIRISITYFGIELDVLKRTVALFLETLPTPNETKIHSEDWLTFVYDGLGLGNSNVDHRHLLLKNSTMPTYCFKAKHLFFDKPISDHSLDQFLNRISLGIGELYITFNPWDGHIHTIPIDKTAFPHRRYKFGIQLMIYCNDTNSEKKQMKWLNEIYSTIYRDSTKHSYINYMDRDVKNWMDYYYNTHQQILHNLKYIYDKNNRFYFEKTIK
;
A
#
# COMPACT_ATOMS: atom_id res chain seq x y z
N MET A 1 -36.73 -22.60 -0.69
CA MET A 1 -36.55 -23.57 -1.77
C MET A 1 -36.36 -24.93 -1.12
N ILE A 2 -37.06 -25.99 -1.54
CA ILE A 2 -36.93 -27.35 -0.97
C ILE A 2 -36.25 -28.23 -2.03
N ILE A 3 -35.13 -28.87 -1.69
CA ILE A 3 -34.36 -29.75 -2.59
C ILE A 3 -34.34 -31.15 -1.96
N ASN A 4 -34.63 -32.20 -2.73
CA ASN A 4 -34.74 -33.61 -2.28
C ASN A 4 -33.58 -34.48 -2.82
N ASN A 5 -33.38 -35.64 -2.17
CA ASN A 5 -32.17 -36.46 -2.12
C ASN A 5 -31.98 -37.48 -3.27
N ASP A 6 -32.79 -37.46 -4.32
CA ASP A 6 -32.87 -38.59 -5.26
C ASP A 6 -31.73 -38.66 -6.30
N ASN A 7 -30.76 -37.73 -6.29
CA ASN A 7 -29.70 -37.65 -7.32
C ASN A 7 -28.27 -37.91 -6.80
N PHE A 8 -28.07 -38.39 -5.58
CA PHE A 8 -26.73 -38.46 -4.96
C PHE A 8 -26.36 -39.89 -4.50
N GLN A 9 -25.96 -40.76 -5.44
CA GLN A 9 -25.41 -42.08 -5.11
C GLN A 9 -24.19 -42.39 -5.98
N GLN A 10 -23.00 -42.29 -5.38
CA GLN A 10 -21.96 -43.34 -5.28
C GLN A 10 -20.59 -42.69 -4.99
N TYR A 11 -19.91 -43.10 -3.90
CA TYR A 11 -18.52 -43.61 -3.88
C TYR A 11 -18.11 -44.04 -2.45
N LYS A 12 -17.30 -45.11 -2.37
CA LYS A 12 -16.89 -45.84 -1.16
C LYS A 12 -15.43 -45.54 -0.76
N ILE A 13 -15.26 -45.26 0.53
CA ILE A 13 -14.20 -45.62 1.51
C ILE A 13 -12.80 -45.98 0.98
N GLY A 14 -11.82 -45.16 1.40
CA GLY A 14 -10.49 -45.63 1.81
C GLY A 14 -9.30 -45.08 1.02
N LYS A 15 -8.82 -43.88 1.36
CA LYS A 15 -7.41 -43.44 1.23
C LYS A 15 -7.20 -42.10 1.98
N GLN A 16 -6.16 -42.03 2.81
CA GLN A 16 -5.64 -40.77 3.35
C GLN A 16 -5.11 -39.90 2.19
N ILE A 17 -5.59 -38.66 2.08
CA ILE A 17 -5.03 -37.65 1.18
C ILE A 17 -4.92 -36.30 1.92
N LEU A 18 -3.75 -35.67 1.76
CA LEU A 18 -3.38 -34.36 2.26
C LEU A 18 -4.37 -33.26 1.86
N ILE A 19 -4.56 -32.30 2.79
CA ILE A 19 -5.30 -31.05 2.59
C ILE A 19 -4.65 -30.24 1.46
N LYS A 20 -5.27 -30.21 0.28
CA LYS A 20 -5.02 -29.21 -0.76
C LYS A 20 -6.03 -28.08 -0.63
N THR A 21 -5.51 -26.86 -0.64
CA THR A 21 -6.27 -25.61 -0.77
C THR A 21 -7.07 -25.65 -2.07
N LEU A 22 -8.38 -25.37 -2.01
CA LEU A 22 -9.26 -25.19 -3.17
C LEU A 22 -8.67 -24.13 -4.10
N LEU A 23 -7.99 -24.55 -5.16
CA LEU A 23 -7.66 -23.72 -6.30
C LEU A 23 -8.68 -24.07 -7.37
N SER A 24 -9.66 -23.19 -7.61
CA SER A 24 -10.46 -23.33 -8.81
C SER A 24 -9.53 -23.21 -10.02
N THR A 25 -9.38 -24.31 -10.77
CA THR A 25 -8.58 -24.33 -12.01
C THR A 25 -9.32 -23.68 -13.18
N SER A 26 -10.58 -23.28 -12.96
CA SER A 26 -11.39 -22.58 -13.96
C SER A 26 -11.14 -21.09 -13.92
N LYS A 27 -10.75 -20.50 -15.06
CA LYS A 27 -10.59 -19.05 -15.25
C LYS A 27 -11.88 -18.24 -15.00
N HIS A 28 -13.02 -18.91 -14.80
CA HIS A 28 -14.35 -18.31 -14.73
C HIS A 28 -15.01 -18.39 -13.35
N ILE A 29 -14.38 -19.01 -12.35
CA ILE A 29 -14.99 -19.26 -11.04
C ILE A 29 -14.03 -18.80 -9.93
N ARG A 30 -14.50 -17.95 -9.01
CA ARG A 30 -13.77 -17.54 -7.80
C ARG A 30 -14.63 -17.77 -6.57
N ILE A 31 -14.04 -18.29 -5.49
CA ILE A 31 -14.71 -18.39 -4.19
C ILE A 31 -14.56 -17.03 -3.48
N ALA A 32 -15.67 -16.36 -3.22
CA ALA A 32 -15.73 -15.04 -2.58
C ALA A 32 -15.67 -15.12 -1.05
N SER A 33 -16.32 -16.11 -0.45
CA SER A 33 -16.31 -16.33 1.00
C SER A 33 -16.67 -17.78 1.36
N GLN A 34 -16.23 -18.23 2.54
CA GLN A 34 -16.54 -19.54 3.10
C GLN A 34 -17.13 -19.35 4.51
N PHE A 35 -18.27 -19.99 4.77
CA PHE A 35 -18.88 -20.02 6.09
C PHE A 35 -19.09 -21.49 6.51
N CYS A 36 -18.30 -21.98 7.46
CA CYS A 36 -18.44 -23.34 7.97
C CYS A 36 -19.00 -23.33 9.39
N LYS A 37 -20.09 -24.07 9.62
CA LYS A 37 -20.64 -24.31 10.95
C LYS A 37 -20.46 -25.79 11.30
N ILE A 38 -19.70 -26.05 12.36
CA ILE A 38 -19.49 -27.41 12.88
C ILE A 38 -20.68 -27.75 13.78
N ASN A 39 -21.43 -28.79 13.45
CA ASN A 39 -22.51 -29.27 14.31
C ASN A 39 -22.06 -30.57 14.99
N LYS A 40 -21.87 -30.53 16.31
CA LYS A 40 -21.66 -31.75 17.10
C LYS A 40 -23.00 -32.45 17.27
N LYS A 41 -23.15 -33.65 16.72
CA LYS A 41 -24.20 -34.59 17.16
C LYS A 41 -23.60 -35.94 17.54
N THR A 42 -24.31 -36.60 18.44
CA THR A 42 -23.87 -37.53 19.49
C THR A 42 -23.45 -38.95 19.07
N ASN A 43 -23.07 -39.20 17.82
CA ASN A 43 -22.52 -40.51 17.40
C ASN A 43 -21.32 -40.27 16.47
N ASP A 44 -20.15 -39.99 17.04
CA ASP A 44 -18.78 -40.00 16.48
C ASP A 44 -18.50 -39.55 15.01
N GLN A 45 -19.44 -38.84 14.36
CA GLN A 45 -19.21 -38.19 13.07
C GLN A 45 -19.52 -36.70 13.18
N LEU A 46 -18.50 -35.88 12.89
CA LEU A 46 -18.59 -34.43 12.78
C LEU A 46 -19.20 -34.07 11.42
N ASN A 47 -20.43 -33.55 11.41
CA ASN A 47 -21.02 -32.98 10.21
C ASN A 47 -20.64 -31.50 10.14
N VAL A 48 -19.81 -31.15 9.17
CA VAL A 48 -19.43 -29.77 8.85
C VAL A 48 -20.26 -29.34 7.65
N ILE A 49 -21.14 -28.34 7.83
CA ILE A 49 -21.78 -27.67 6.69
C ILE A 49 -20.92 -26.44 6.37
N CYS A 50 -20.40 -26.40 5.15
CA CYS A 50 -19.73 -25.24 4.59
C CYS A 50 -20.57 -24.64 3.46
N VAL A 51 -20.89 -23.35 3.60
CA VAL A 51 -21.51 -22.55 2.54
C VAL A 51 -20.40 -21.81 1.80
N TYR A 52 -20.38 -21.94 0.48
CA TYR A 52 -19.41 -21.28 -0.37
C TYR A 52 -20.13 -20.24 -1.21
N GLU A 53 -19.67 -19.00 -1.13
CA GLU A 53 -20.11 -17.93 -2.03
C GLU A 53 -19.24 -17.97 -3.28
N ILE A 54 -19.86 -18.17 -4.45
CA ILE A 54 -19.15 -18.36 -5.72
C ILE A 54 -19.46 -17.17 -6.65
N CYS A 55 -18.40 -16.49 -7.10
CA CYS A 55 -18.49 -15.52 -8.18
C CYS A 55 -18.17 -16.20 -9.52
N THR A 56 -19.12 -16.16 -10.45
CA THR A 56 -18.97 -16.68 -11.82
C THR A 56 -19.38 -15.65 -12.86
N SER A 57 -18.72 -15.68 -14.02
CA SER A 57 -19.13 -14.89 -15.19
C SER A 57 -20.22 -15.58 -16.03
N LYS A 58 -20.62 -16.82 -15.69
CA LYS A 58 -21.68 -17.55 -16.38
C LYS A 58 -23.06 -17.20 -15.79
N SER A 59 -24.07 -17.10 -16.64
CA SER A 59 -25.48 -16.90 -16.23
C SER A 59 -26.11 -18.14 -15.59
N ALA A 60 -25.51 -19.31 -15.78
CA ALA A 60 -25.86 -20.58 -15.13
C ALA A 60 -24.56 -21.33 -14.79
N LEU A 61 -24.52 -21.95 -13.61
CA LEU A 61 -23.36 -22.70 -13.12
C LEU A 61 -23.69 -24.19 -13.20
N ASN A 62 -22.92 -24.98 -13.97
CA ASN A 62 -22.98 -26.44 -13.90
C ASN A 62 -22.05 -26.93 -12.80
N ILE A 63 -22.50 -27.90 -12.00
CA ILE A 63 -21.73 -28.42 -10.87
C ILE A 63 -20.40 -29.05 -11.31
N GLU A 64 -20.36 -29.60 -12.52
CA GLU A 64 -19.17 -30.18 -13.17
C GLU A 64 -18.11 -29.13 -13.55
N ASP A 65 -18.45 -27.83 -13.59
CA ASP A 65 -17.49 -26.75 -13.87
C ASP A 65 -16.58 -26.43 -12.65
N ILE A 66 -16.88 -27.00 -11.47
CA ILE A 66 -16.09 -26.86 -10.24
C ILE A 66 -15.16 -28.07 -10.14
N SER A 67 -13.86 -27.86 -10.38
CA SER A 67 -12.89 -28.95 -10.57
C SER A 67 -12.43 -29.69 -9.31
N GLU A 68 -12.79 -29.21 -8.12
CA GLU A 68 -12.41 -29.83 -6.85
C GLU A 68 -13.56 -29.68 -5.83
N PHE A 69 -14.14 -30.80 -5.40
CA PHE A 69 -15.00 -30.85 -4.22
C PHE A 69 -14.15 -31.32 -3.04
N PRO A 70 -14.34 -30.78 -1.82
CA PRO A 70 -13.86 -31.47 -0.63
C PRO A 70 -14.64 -32.78 -0.52
N ASP A 71 -13.97 -33.90 -0.78
CA ASP A 71 -14.55 -35.21 -0.51
C ASP A 71 -15.00 -35.24 0.96
N ASP A 72 -16.25 -35.65 1.19
CA ASP A 72 -16.97 -35.76 2.47
C ASP A 72 -17.75 -34.52 2.99
N GLN A 73 -17.98 -33.45 2.21
CA GLN A 73 -18.84 -32.32 2.64
C GLN A 73 -20.07 -32.07 1.76
N GLU A 74 -21.25 -31.93 2.38
CA GLU A 74 -22.44 -31.40 1.72
C GLU A 74 -22.29 -29.89 1.49
N VAL A 75 -22.39 -29.44 0.24
CA VAL A 75 -22.24 -28.05 -0.18
C VAL A 75 -23.56 -27.48 -0.69
N LEU A 76 -23.96 -26.32 -0.18
CA LEU A 76 -25.14 -25.58 -0.64
C LEU A 76 -24.70 -24.31 -1.39
N ILE A 77 -25.16 -24.14 -2.65
CA ILE A 77 -24.81 -23.02 -3.52
C ILE A 77 -26.04 -22.12 -3.71
N LEU A 78 -25.91 -20.82 -3.40
CA LEU A 78 -26.98 -19.83 -3.58
C LEU A 78 -26.55 -18.75 -4.59
N PRO A 79 -27.17 -18.67 -5.79
CA PRO A 79 -26.87 -17.61 -6.75
C PRO A 79 -27.64 -16.32 -6.41
N TYR A 80 -26.93 -15.19 -6.31
CA TYR A 80 -27.44 -13.81 -6.32
C TYR A 80 -28.82 -13.61 -5.65
N SER A 81 -28.88 -13.36 -4.34
CA SER A 81 -30.14 -12.93 -3.70
C SER A 81 -29.93 -12.01 -2.50
N ARG A 82 -30.78 -10.96 -2.41
CA ARG A 82 -30.76 -9.86 -1.43
C ARG A 82 -31.32 -10.27 -0.06
N PHE A 83 -30.73 -11.30 0.54
CA PHE A 83 -31.15 -11.78 1.85
C PHE A 83 -29.94 -11.98 2.75
N GLU A 84 -30.12 -11.73 4.05
CA GLU A 84 -29.18 -12.14 5.09
C GLU A 84 -29.60 -13.51 5.63
N ILE A 85 -28.66 -14.46 5.73
CA ILE A 85 -28.93 -15.75 6.40
C ILE A 85 -28.92 -15.51 7.89
N ILE A 86 -30.10 -15.59 8.52
CA ILE A 86 -30.25 -15.35 9.96
C ILE A 86 -29.95 -16.63 10.74
N ASP A 87 -30.40 -17.78 10.21
CA ASP A 87 -30.30 -19.06 10.93
C ASP A 87 -30.41 -20.25 9.96
N ILE A 88 -29.81 -21.38 10.37
CA ILE A 88 -29.87 -22.67 9.67
C ILE A 88 -30.20 -23.73 10.71
N GLN A 89 -31.36 -24.39 10.57
CA GLN A 89 -31.83 -25.41 11.50
C GLN A 89 -32.18 -26.71 10.77
N TYR A 90 -31.96 -27.84 11.45
CA TYR A 90 -32.52 -29.13 11.03
C TYR A 90 -33.92 -29.28 11.59
N THR A 91 -34.89 -29.68 10.77
CA THR A 91 -36.23 -29.99 11.26
C THR A 91 -36.18 -31.20 12.20
N ARG A 92 -36.76 -31.08 13.41
CA ARG A 92 -36.63 -32.08 14.49
C ARG A 92 -37.16 -33.48 14.14
N SER A 93 -37.98 -33.62 13.11
CA SER A 93 -38.60 -34.89 12.69
C SER A 93 -37.94 -35.55 11.48
N ASP A 94 -37.00 -34.87 10.81
CA ASP A 94 -36.36 -35.37 9.59
C ASP A 94 -34.97 -34.74 9.43
N THR A 95 -33.92 -35.55 9.58
CA THR A 95 -32.53 -35.09 9.42
C THR A 95 -32.14 -34.88 7.96
N SER A 96 -32.99 -35.26 7.00
CA SER A 96 -32.75 -35.05 5.56
C SER A 96 -33.23 -33.68 5.05
N ARG A 97 -33.80 -32.84 5.93
CA ARG A 97 -34.30 -31.51 5.57
C ARG A 97 -33.67 -30.41 6.42
N ILE A 98 -33.06 -29.45 5.74
CA ILE A 98 -32.47 -28.24 6.31
C ILE A 98 -33.42 -27.06 6.01
N GLU A 99 -33.79 -26.32 7.04
CA GLU A 99 -34.55 -25.09 6.92
C GLU A 99 -33.62 -23.89 7.12
N ILE A 100 -33.60 -23.00 6.13
CA ILE A 100 -32.76 -21.79 6.12
C ILE A 100 -33.66 -20.58 6.29
N ARG A 101 -33.46 -19.81 7.35
CA ARG A 101 -34.20 -18.56 7.58
C ARG A 101 -33.44 -17.38 6.99
N LEU A 102 -34.15 -16.63 6.15
CA LEU A 102 -33.62 -15.51 5.38
C LEU A 102 -34.32 -14.21 5.79
N LYS A 103 -33.57 -13.11 5.98
CA LYS A 103 -34.12 -11.76 6.18
C LYS A 103 -34.19 -11.03 4.84
N GLN A 104 -35.37 -10.55 4.47
CA GLN A 104 -35.54 -9.63 3.34
C GLN A 104 -35.31 -8.19 3.79
N LEU A 105 -34.47 -7.44 3.10
CA LEU A 105 -34.20 -6.03 3.41
C LEU A 105 -35.21 -5.13 2.64
N ASN A 106 -36.03 -4.34 3.35
CA ASN A 106 -37.05 -3.43 2.76
C ASN A 106 -36.78 -1.94 3.05
N LEU A 107 -37.23 -1.08 2.13
CA LEU A 107 -37.12 0.40 2.10
C LEU A 107 -38.19 1.10 2.97
N ILE A 108 -37.86 2.24 3.60
CA ILE A 108 -38.83 3.15 4.26
C ILE A 108 -38.89 4.48 3.49
N THR A 109 -40.11 4.98 3.28
CA THR A 109 -40.48 6.19 2.52
C THR A 109 -40.51 7.50 3.34
N THR A 110 -40.40 8.60 2.60
CA THR A 110 -40.04 10.01 2.88
C THR A 110 -40.98 10.90 3.71
N THR A 111 -40.42 11.98 4.31
CA THR A 111 -41.04 13.33 4.38
C THR A 111 -40.01 14.51 4.30
N HIS A 112 -40.41 15.52 3.53
CA HIS A 112 -39.95 16.88 3.08
C HIS A 112 -38.83 17.80 3.70
N LEU A 113 -38.15 18.51 2.74
CA LEU A 113 -37.54 19.90 2.67
C LEU A 113 -36.09 20.19 3.15
N PRO A 114 -35.36 21.26 2.67
CA PRO A 114 -35.42 22.07 1.43
C PRO A 114 -34.05 22.24 0.68
N ASN A 115 -34.08 23.01 -0.43
CA ASN A 115 -33.14 23.07 -1.57
C ASN A 115 -31.76 23.75 -1.37
N TYR A 116 -30.71 23.15 -1.96
CA TYR A 116 -29.56 23.85 -2.53
C TYR A 116 -29.28 23.33 -3.95
N ARG A 117 -29.22 24.24 -4.95
CA ARG A 117 -29.02 23.92 -6.38
C ARG A 117 -27.54 24.04 -6.77
N PHE A 118 -26.91 22.92 -7.10
CA PHE A 118 -25.82 22.82 -8.07
C PHE A 118 -26.21 21.76 -9.11
N THR A 119 -25.99 22.03 -10.39
CA THR A 119 -26.47 21.22 -11.52
C THR A 119 -25.79 19.85 -11.56
N ARG A 120 -26.61 18.81 -11.36
CA ARG A 120 -26.29 17.39 -11.40
C ARG A 120 -25.99 16.97 -12.85
N THR A 121 -24.76 16.57 -13.18
CA THR A 121 -24.52 15.76 -14.38
C THR A 121 -25.00 14.34 -14.08
N ASN A 122 -25.79 13.74 -14.98
CA ASN A 122 -26.37 12.42 -14.77
C ASN A 122 -25.26 11.36 -14.72
N ASN A 123 -25.06 10.71 -13.56
CA ASN A 123 -24.18 9.53 -13.43
C ASN A 123 -24.53 8.41 -14.44
N ASN A 124 -25.74 8.42 -14.98
CA ASN A 124 -26.17 7.53 -16.06
C ASN A 124 -25.32 7.70 -17.34
N ASP A 125 -24.95 8.92 -17.73
CA ASP A 125 -24.18 9.13 -18.97
C ASP A 125 -22.75 8.58 -18.85
N LEU A 126 -22.16 8.73 -17.66
CA LEU A 126 -20.85 8.15 -17.33
C LEU A 126 -20.91 6.63 -17.34
N TYR A 127 -21.91 6.05 -16.66
CA TYR A 127 -22.09 4.60 -16.63
C TYR A 127 -22.35 4.04 -18.03
N THR A 128 -23.19 4.68 -18.84
CA THR A 128 -23.47 4.29 -20.23
C THR A 128 -22.21 4.37 -21.08
N CYS A 129 -21.42 5.44 -20.97
CA CYS A 129 -20.17 5.56 -21.69
C CYS A 129 -19.20 4.43 -21.33
N LEU A 130 -18.93 4.23 -20.04
CA LEU A 130 -18.01 3.19 -19.56
C LEU A 130 -18.48 1.79 -19.96
N SER A 131 -19.78 1.50 -19.82
CA SER A 131 -20.36 0.20 -20.19
C SER A 131 -20.32 -0.07 -21.69
N SER A 132 -20.21 0.97 -22.53
CA SER A 132 -20.12 0.84 -23.98
C SER A 132 -18.70 0.60 -24.49
N LEU A 133 -17.68 1.08 -23.77
CA LEU A 133 -16.27 1.00 -24.18
C LEU A 133 -15.50 -0.11 -23.46
N LEU A 134 -15.91 -0.50 -22.25
CA LEU A 134 -15.21 -1.52 -21.46
C LEU A 134 -15.78 -2.92 -21.74
N PRO A 135 -14.92 -3.95 -21.88
CA PRO A 135 -15.38 -5.31 -22.09
C PRO A 135 -16.18 -5.83 -20.89
N LEU A 136 -17.03 -6.83 -21.12
CA LEU A 136 -17.87 -7.48 -20.10
C LEU A 136 -17.07 -7.98 -18.88
N SER A 137 -15.81 -8.37 -19.07
CA SER A 137 -14.88 -8.83 -18.04
C SER A 137 -14.44 -7.73 -17.05
N VAL A 138 -14.55 -6.45 -17.45
CA VAL A 138 -14.11 -5.27 -16.69
C VAL A 138 -15.28 -4.63 -15.92
N ARG A 139 -16.49 -5.23 -15.96
CA ARG A 139 -17.75 -4.70 -15.42
C ARG A 139 -17.83 -4.50 -13.90
N THR A 140 -16.73 -4.53 -13.17
CA THR A 140 -16.75 -4.08 -11.78
C THR A 140 -16.69 -2.54 -11.71
N ILE A 141 -17.74 -1.92 -12.25
CA ILE A 141 -18.01 -0.49 -12.18
C ILE A 141 -18.84 -0.27 -10.92
N TYR A 142 -18.28 0.41 -9.93
CA TYR A 142 -19.00 0.70 -8.69
C TYR A 142 -19.53 2.14 -8.72
N PRO A 143 -20.84 2.37 -8.97
CA PRO A 143 -21.44 3.67 -8.79
C PRO A 143 -21.49 4.00 -7.29
N CYS A 144 -20.90 5.11 -6.87
CA CYS A 144 -21.06 5.58 -5.49
C CYS A 144 -22.31 6.46 -5.43
N SER A 145 -23.40 5.93 -4.88
CA SER A 145 -24.59 6.75 -4.61
C SER A 145 -24.44 7.51 -3.29
N THR A 146 -24.71 8.81 -3.29
CA THR A 146 -24.96 9.57 -2.07
C THR A 146 -26.30 9.15 -1.47
N ILE A 147 -26.31 8.45 -0.34
CA ILE A 147 -27.51 8.34 0.51
C ILE A 147 -27.41 9.44 1.57
N ALA A 148 -28.27 10.45 1.47
CA ALA A 148 -28.40 11.48 2.48
C ALA A 148 -29.31 10.95 3.60
N ASN A 149 -28.76 10.64 4.77
CA ASN A 149 -29.52 10.45 6.00
C ASN A 149 -29.26 11.63 6.95
N GLN A 150 -30.33 12.32 7.36
CA GLN A 150 -30.27 13.35 8.40
C GLN A 150 -30.01 12.67 9.76
N ASN A 151 -28.74 12.60 10.14
CA ASN A 151 -28.14 12.46 11.50
C ASN A 151 -26.84 11.65 11.51
N SER A 152 -26.36 11.17 10.36
CA SER A 152 -24.99 10.76 10.14
C SER A 152 -24.69 10.83 8.65
N PHE A 153 -23.62 11.54 8.26
CA PHE A 153 -23.10 11.45 6.90
C PHE A 153 -22.41 10.09 6.72
N GLN A 154 -23.20 9.02 6.56
CA GLN A 154 -22.70 7.74 6.07
C GLN A 154 -22.93 7.67 4.57
N TYR A 155 -21.87 7.88 3.81
CA TYR A 155 -21.84 7.58 2.39
C TYR A 155 -21.82 6.05 2.23
N GLU A 156 -22.99 5.44 2.00
CA GLU A 156 -23.07 4.05 1.55
C GLU A 156 -22.60 3.95 0.09
N CYS A 157 -21.29 3.80 -0.10
CA CYS A 157 -20.86 2.79 -1.07
C CYS A 157 -21.39 1.47 -0.51
N VAL A 158 -22.56 1.04 -1.00
CA VAL A 158 -23.28 -0.20 -0.61
C VAL A 158 -22.25 -1.27 -0.24
N HIS A 159 -22.27 -1.69 1.03
CA HIS A 159 -21.38 -2.66 1.67
C HIS A 159 -20.59 -3.56 0.69
N PHE A 160 -19.43 -3.10 0.27
CA PHE A 160 -18.41 -3.96 -0.34
C PHE A 160 -17.24 -4.08 0.61
N ASN A 161 -16.78 -5.32 0.77
CA ASN A 161 -15.58 -5.68 1.47
C ASN A 161 -14.38 -5.22 0.65
N ILE A 162 -14.20 -3.90 0.51
CA ILE A 162 -13.07 -3.30 -0.20
C ILE A 162 -11.87 -3.40 0.75
N THR A 163 -11.33 -4.60 0.84
CA THR A 163 -10.16 -4.89 1.66
C THR A 163 -9.02 -3.93 1.27
N ASN A 164 -8.88 -3.50 0.01
CA ASN A 164 -7.81 -2.59 -0.43
C ASN A 164 -8.05 -1.08 -0.22
N LEU A 165 -9.26 -0.62 0.14
CA LEU A 165 -9.54 0.78 0.50
C LEU A 165 -9.65 0.99 2.01
N SER A 166 -9.48 -0.09 2.75
CA SER A 166 -9.66 -0.16 4.20
C SER A 166 -8.60 0.67 4.96
N ALA A 167 -7.47 0.99 4.31
CA ALA A 167 -6.45 1.94 4.75
C ALA A 167 -6.97 3.35 5.11
N ILE A 168 -8.13 3.73 4.58
CA ILE A 168 -8.70 5.08 4.73
C ILE A 168 -9.88 5.08 5.73
N ARG A 169 -10.19 3.94 6.37
CA ARG A 169 -11.26 3.80 7.38
C ARG A 169 -10.99 4.44 8.73
N GLY A 170 -9.85 5.10 8.92
CA GLY A 170 -9.64 5.97 10.08
C GLY A 170 -10.57 7.19 10.14
N GLY A 171 -11.52 7.36 9.22
CA GLY A 171 -12.46 8.48 9.20
C GLY A 171 -11.83 9.82 8.81
N ARG A 172 -10.51 9.90 8.61
CA ARG A 172 -9.78 11.14 8.31
C ARG A 172 -10.09 11.72 6.93
N PHE A 173 -10.46 10.87 5.98
CA PHE A 173 -10.73 11.26 4.60
C PHE A 173 -12.08 10.68 4.15
N SER A 174 -13.03 11.57 3.85
CA SER A 174 -14.28 11.22 3.21
C SER A 174 -14.23 11.71 1.77
N HIS A 175 -13.86 10.82 0.85
CA HIS A 175 -13.89 11.06 -0.58
C HIS A 175 -15.00 10.21 -1.19
N SER A 176 -15.86 10.83 -2.00
CA SER A 176 -16.97 10.16 -2.68
C SER A 176 -16.71 10.24 -4.18
N PRO A 177 -16.00 9.26 -4.76
CA PRO A 177 -15.78 9.23 -6.19
C PRO A 177 -17.08 9.04 -6.95
N ALA A 178 -17.15 9.47 -8.20
CA ALA A 178 -18.31 9.20 -9.04
C ALA A 178 -18.39 7.70 -9.36
N VAL A 179 -17.23 7.09 -9.63
CA VAL A 179 -17.10 5.68 -9.98
C VAL A 179 -15.69 5.16 -9.74
N ILE A 180 -15.59 3.86 -9.43
CA ILE A 180 -14.33 3.11 -9.42
C ILE A 180 -14.36 2.10 -10.55
N VAL A 181 -13.31 2.08 -11.38
CA VAL A 181 -13.14 1.17 -12.51
C VAL A 181 -11.89 0.33 -12.30
N TYR A 182 -12.04 -0.99 -12.24
CA TYR A 182 -10.92 -1.93 -12.14
C TYR A 182 -10.40 -2.28 -13.52
N VAL A 183 -9.18 -1.88 -13.83
CA VAL A 183 -8.60 -2.09 -15.17
C VAL A 183 -7.68 -3.30 -15.19
N THR A 184 -7.60 -3.96 -16.34
CA THR A 184 -6.79 -5.16 -16.56
C THR A 184 -5.62 -4.94 -17.53
N ASP A 185 -5.71 -3.91 -18.37
CA ASP A 185 -4.63 -3.50 -19.26
C ASP A 185 -4.68 -1.98 -19.57
N SER A 186 -3.79 -1.53 -20.48
CA SER A 186 -3.72 -0.12 -20.86
C SER A 186 -4.90 0.34 -21.71
N SER A 187 -5.55 -0.55 -22.45
CA SER A 187 -6.71 -0.20 -23.29
C SER A 187 -7.92 0.16 -22.44
N ASP A 188 -8.12 -0.52 -21.31
CA ASP A 188 -9.13 -0.15 -20.32
C ASP A 188 -8.90 1.28 -19.80
N VAL A 189 -7.65 1.65 -19.52
CA VAL A 189 -7.29 3.01 -19.09
C VAL A 189 -7.61 4.04 -20.17
N GLN A 190 -7.30 3.76 -21.44
CA GLN A 190 -7.63 4.62 -22.57
C GLN A 190 -9.15 4.83 -22.69
N ASN A 191 -9.94 3.76 -22.57
CA ASN A 191 -11.40 3.79 -22.62
C ASN A 191 -12.00 4.64 -21.48
N VAL A 192 -11.48 4.50 -20.26
CA VAL A 192 -11.90 5.34 -19.13
C VAL A 192 -11.58 6.81 -19.40
N LEU A 193 -10.38 7.11 -19.91
CA LEU A 193 -9.97 8.49 -20.20
C LEU A 193 -10.78 9.11 -21.35
N ALA A 194 -11.19 8.33 -22.34
CA ALA A 194 -12.10 8.80 -23.40
C ALA A 194 -13.46 9.24 -22.82
N CYS A 195 -14.04 8.44 -21.91
CA CYS A 195 -15.26 8.82 -21.21
C CYS A 195 -15.06 10.03 -20.30
N ALA A 196 -13.95 10.06 -19.56
CA ALA A 196 -13.60 11.17 -18.67
C ALA A 196 -13.45 12.49 -19.44
N ALA A 197 -12.80 12.45 -20.61
CA ALA A 197 -12.64 13.59 -21.50
C ALA A 197 -13.98 14.06 -22.05
N LYS A 198 -14.81 13.14 -22.57
CA LYS A 198 -16.12 13.44 -23.15
C LYS A 198 -17.10 14.06 -22.14
N LEU A 199 -17.06 13.60 -20.89
CA LEU A 199 -18.01 13.97 -19.84
C LEU A 199 -17.41 14.92 -18.80
N ASN A 200 -16.18 15.36 -19.01
CA ASN A 200 -15.43 16.28 -18.16
C ASN A 200 -15.25 15.82 -16.69
N TYR A 201 -14.92 14.55 -16.46
CA TYR A 201 -14.56 14.02 -15.14
C TYR A 201 -13.05 14.06 -14.90
N VAL A 202 -12.61 14.45 -13.71
CA VAL A 202 -11.19 14.28 -13.32
C VAL A 202 -10.91 12.81 -13.00
N VAL A 203 -9.65 12.40 -13.07
CA VAL A 203 -9.24 11.00 -12.95
C VAL A 203 -8.09 10.85 -11.96
N ASN A 204 -8.15 9.79 -11.14
CA ASN A 204 -7.07 9.38 -10.25
C ASN A 204 -6.76 7.89 -10.47
N ALA A 205 -5.48 7.56 -10.61
CA ALA A 205 -5.05 6.18 -10.60
C ALA A 205 -4.79 5.70 -9.16
N LEU A 206 -5.28 4.50 -8.86
CA LEU A 206 -5.10 3.83 -7.58
C LEU A 206 -4.31 2.53 -7.82
N SER A 207 -3.04 2.52 -7.39
CA SER A 207 -2.22 1.31 -7.35
C SER A 207 -2.39 0.63 -5.98
N GLY A 208 -1.52 0.94 -5.02
CA GLY A 208 -1.47 0.30 -3.69
C GLY A 208 -2.36 0.88 -2.60
N GLY A 209 -2.97 2.05 -2.82
CA GLY A 209 -3.75 2.74 -1.77
C GLY A 209 -2.92 3.33 -0.62
N HIS A 210 -1.59 3.36 -0.73
CA HIS A 210 -0.68 3.76 0.36
C HIS A 210 -0.34 5.26 0.41
N SER A 211 -1.15 6.11 -0.21
CA SER A 211 -1.01 7.56 -0.08
C SER A 211 -1.39 7.97 1.34
N TYR A 212 -0.47 8.61 2.07
CA TYR A 212 -0.68 8.97 3.48
C TYR A 212 -1.86 9.92 3.72
N GLU A 213 -2.23 10.69 2.70
CA GLU A 213 -3.37 11.61 2.73
C GLU A 213 -4.53 11.12 1.84
N GLY A 214 -4.48 9.86 1.39
CA GLY A 214 -5.56 9.22 0.64
C GLY A 214 -5.80 9.77 -0.77
N TYR A 215 -4.86 10.51 -1.37
CA TYR A 215 -5.05 11.16 -2.67
C TYR A 215 -5.23 10.20 -3.86
N GLY A 216 -4.90 8.92 -3.70
CA GLY A 216 -5.27 7.88 -4.66
C GLY A 216 -6.80 7.73 -4.84
N LEU A 217 -7.60 8.21 -3.89
CA LEU A 217 -9.06 8.26 -3.98
C LEU A 217 -9.60 9.55 -4.58
N GLY A 218 -8.71 10.43 -5.04
CA GLY A 218 -9.01 11.80 -5.45
C GLY A 218 -9.36 12.71 -4.28
N SER A 219 -9.79 13.92 -4.61
CA SER A 219 -10.07 14.99 -3.65
C SER A 219 -11.29 15.83 -4.01
N THR A 220 -12.17 15.33 -4.89
CA THR A 220 -13.35 16.04 -5.42
C THR A 220 -14.53 15.08 -5.57
N TYR A 221 -15.76 15.57 -5.61
CA TYR A 221 -16.96 14.74 -5.77
C TYR A 221 -17.16 14.13 -7.17
N ASN A 222 -16.48 14.65 -8.20
CA ASN A 222 -16.64 14.22 -9.60
C ASN A 222 -15.35 13.59 -10.16
N ASN A 223 -14.74 12.66 -9.41
CA ASN A 223 -13.57 11.92 -9.89
C ASN A 223 -13.89 10.46 -10.25
N ILE A 224 -13.22 9.99 -11.31
CA ILE A 224 -13.15 8.57 -11.65
C ILE A 224 -11.88 8.01 -11.02
N ILE A 225 -12.01 6.93 -10.25
CA ILE A 225 -10.85 6.18 -9.76
C ILE A 225 -10.58 5.03 -10.71
N ILE A 226 -9.38 4.99 -11.29
CA ILE A 226 -8.88 3.86 -12.06
C ILE A 226 -8.08 2.98 -11.11
N ASN A 227 -8.67 1.86 -10.68
CA ASN A 227 -8.00 0.88 -9.85
C ASN A 227 -7.15 -0.04 -10.74
N MET A 228 -5.83 0.04 -10.55
CA MET A 228 -4.81 -0.64 -11.34
C MET A 228 -4.55 -2.09 -10.88
N GLU A 229 -5.24 -2.59 -9.85
CA GLU A 229 -4.97 -3.91 -9.25
C GLU A 229 -4.97 -5.08 -10.24
N GLY A 230 -5.71 -4.98 -11.36
CA GLY A 230 -5.69 -5.99 -12.42
C GLY A 230 -4.44 -5.98 -13.29
N ILE A 231 -3.66 -4.90 -13.32
CA ILE A 231 -2.38 -4.80 -14.04
C ILE A 231 -1.24 -5.17 -13.10
N ASN A 232 -1.12 -6.46 -12.77
CA ASN A 232 -0.24 -6.94 -11.68
C ASN A 232 0.79 -8.02 -12.10
N TYR A 233 1.08 -8.14 -13.39
CA TYR A 233 2.06 -9.13 -13.88
C TYR A 233 3.49 -8.79 -13.48
N ILE A 234 4.34 -9.84 -13.44
CA ILE A 234 5.76 -9.79 -13.14
C ILE A 234 6.49 -10.64 -14.18
N ASN A 235 7.29 -9.99 -15.03
CA ASN A 235 8.08 -10.65 -16.06
C ASN A 235 9.56 -10.36 -15.85
N ILE A 236 10.39 -11.38 -15.73
CA ILE A 236 11.81 -11.22 -15.42
C ILE A 236 12.67 -11.66 -16.61
N ASN A 237 13.61 -10.80 -16.98
CA ASN A 237 14.67 -11.11 -17.92
C ASN A 237 15.99 -11.16 -17.15
N GLN A 238 16.47 -12.38 -16.88
CA GLN A 238 17.71 -12.64 -16.15
C GLN A 238 18.95 -12.20 -16.93
N HIS A 239 18.95 -12.37 -18.26
CA HIS A 239 20.08 -12.01 -19.12
C HIS A 239 20.38 -10.52 -19.03
N ASP A 240 19.34 -9.69 -19.16
CA ASP A 240 19.47 -8.22 -19.12
C ASP A 240 19.42 -7.66 -17.69
N ARG A 241 19.15 -8.53 -16.69
CA ARG A 241 18.92 -8.16 -15.28
C ARG A 241 17.85 -7.07 -15.16
N THR A 242 16.72 -7.28 -15.84
CA THR A 242 15.57 -6.37 -15.80
C THR A 242 14.30 -7.11 -15.44
N GLY A 243 13.40 -6.42 -14.75
CA GLY A 243 12.02 -6.87 -14.53
C GLY A 243 11.04 -5.89 -15.15
N THR A 244 10.00 -6.42 -15.80
CA THR A 244 8.85 -5.67 -16.30
C THR A 244 7.65 -5.98 -15.45
N PHE A 245 7.03 -4.94 -14.89
CA PHE A 245 6.00 -5.05 -13.86
C PHE A 245 4.78 -4.21 -14.22
N GLY A 246 3.60 -4.77 -13.99
CA GLY A 246 2.35 -4.00 -14.04
C GLY A 246 2.30 -2.93 -12.94
N ALA A 247 1.71 -1.77 -13.24
CA ALA A 247 1.63 -0.65 -12.30
C ALA A 247 0.80 -0.94 -11.02
N GLY A 248 -0.08 -1.95 -11.09
CA GLY A 248 -0.87 -2.44 -9.96
C GLY A 248 -0.12 -3.38 -9.01
N THR A 249 1.04 -3.89 -9.40
CA THR A 249 1.77 -4.89 -8.60
C THR A 249 2.21 -4.31 -7.25
N ARG A 250 2.14 -5.12 -6.19
CA ARG A 250 2.62 -4.77 -4.85
C ARG A 250 4.09 -5.14 -4.66
N LEU A 251 4.78 -4.48 -3.74
CA LEU A 251 6.20 -4.73 -3.46
C LEU A 251 6.47 -6.17 -2.97
N GLY A 252 5.60 -6.74 -2.13
CA GLY A 252 5.75 -8.10 -1.60
C GLY A 252 5.82 -9.17 -2.70
N PRO A 253 4.81 -9.27 -3.59
CA PRO A 253 4.85 -10.14 -4.74
C PRO A 253 6.06 -9.90 -5.66
N ILE A 254 6.50 -8.65 -5.81
CA ILE A 254 7.73 -8.34 -6.57
C ILE A 254 8.95 -8.93 -5.87
N TYR A 255 9.14 -8.69 -4.58
CA TYR A 255 10.27 -9.23 -3.83
C TYR A 255 10.33 -10.74 -3.93
N TYR A 256 9.19 -11.40 -3.69
CA TYR A 256 9.10 -12.85 -3.80
C TYR A 256 9.41 -13.33 -5.22
N GLY A 257 8.71 -12.81 -6.24
CA GLY A 257 8.85 -13.26 -7.63
C GLY A 257 10.25 -13.01 -8.20
N VAL A 258 10.87 -11.87 -7.89
CA VAL A 258 12.22 -11.52 -8.36
C VAL A 258 13.27 -12.37 -7.67
N TYR A 259 13.14 -12.59 -6.36
CA TYR A 259 14.10 -13.41 -5.61
C TYR A 259 14.15 -14.85 -6.12
N GLN A 260 13.00 -15.43 -6.48
CA GLN A 260 12.90 -16.78 -7.05
C GLN A 260 13.58 -16.94 -8.41
N SER A 261 13.86 -15.84 -9.13
CA SER A 261 14.44 -15.95 -10.47
C SER A 261 15.92 -16.29 -10.45
N ASP A 262 16.74 -15.63 -9.63
CA ASP A 262 18.19 -15.89 -9.48
C ASP A 262 18.79 -15.00 -8.35
N ASN A 263 18.15 -14.97 -7.17
CA ASN A 263 18.58 -14.15 -6.02
C ASN A 263 18.76 -12.65 -6.36
N TYR A 264 17.87 -12.11 -7.21
CA TYR A 264 17.78 -10.68 -7.45
C TYR A 264 16.71 -10.05 -6.56
N THR A 265 16.69 -8.71 -6.52
CA THR A 265 15.64 -7.93 -5.89
C THR A 265 15.50 -6.57 -6.57
N ILE A 266 14.59 -5.73 -6.06
CA ILE A 266 14.48 -4.31 -6.43
C ILE A 266 14.82 -3.45 -5.21
N ASN A 267 15.38 -2.26 -5.42
CA ASN A 267 15.69 -1.32 -4.36
C ASN A 267 14.45 -0.47 -4.00
N ALA A 268 13.49 -1.08 -3.31
CA ALA A 268 12.23 -0.42 -2.93
C ALA A 268 12.01 -0.40 -1.41
N GLY A 269 10.87 0.15 -0.98
CA GLY A 269 10.45 0.22 0.42
C GLY A 269 10.18 -1.17 1.02
N SER A 270 10.13 -1.25 2.35
CA SER A 270 9.96 -2.52 3.07
C SER A 270 8.52 -3.04 3.07
N CYS A 271 7.51 -2.15 3.18
CA CYS A 271 6.10 -2.55 3.32
C CYS A 271 5.58 -3.29 2.06
N PRO A 272 5.17 -4.57 2.17
CA PRO A 272 4.90 -5.42 1.00
C PRO A 272 3.60 -5.05 0.29
N TRP A 273 2.64 -4.44 0.98
CA TRP A 273 1.35 -4.01 0.42
C TRP A 273 1.42 -2.65 -0.30
N VAL A 274 2.57 -1.98 -0.28
CA VAL A 274 2.78 -0.74 -1.07
C VAL A 274 2.71 -1.09 -2.56
N GLY A 275 1.98 -0.28 -3.32
CA GLY A 275 1.88 -0.43 -4.77
C GLY A 275 3.07 0.18 -5.49
N LEU A 276 3.58 -0.52 -6.50
CA LEU A 276 4.78 -0.17 -7.25
C LEU A 276 4.69 1.25 -7.84
N ALA A 277 3.60 1.57 -8.53
CA ALA A 277 3.51 2.82 -9.28
C ALA A 277 3.62 4.06 -8.39
N GLY A 278 2.82 4.14 -7.32
CA GLY A 278 2.89 5.26 -6.39
C GLY A 278 4.27 5.39 -5.75
N HIS A 279 4.88 4.25 -5.39
CA HIS A 279 6.19 4.22 -4.75
C HIS A 279 7.31 4.71 -5.69
N ALA A 280 7.39 4.16 -6.90
CA ALA A 280 8.42 4.51 -7.88
C ALA A 280 8.28 5.97 -8.34
N LEU A 281 7.06 6.45 -8.60
CA LEU A 281 6.84 7.80 -9.15
C LEU A 281 7.20 8.91 -8.17
N GLY A 282 7.11 8.66 -6.86
CA GLY A 282 7.57 9.59 -5.83
C GLY A 282 9.04 9.42 -5.42
N GLY A 283 9.80 8.53 -6.06
CA GLY A 283 11.21 8.31 -5.77
C GLY A 283 11.50 6.85 -5.41
N GLY A 284 10.92 6.37 -4.31
CA GLY A 284 11.04 4.99 -3.85
C GLY A 284 12.27 4.71 -2.99
N TYR A 285 12.34 5.37 -1.83
CA TYR A 285 13.33 5.12 -0.78
C TYR A 285 13.12 3.76 -0.09
N GLY A 286 14.21 3.07 0.21
CA GLY A 286 14.22 1.76 0.83
C GLY A 286 15.55 1.38 1.49
N LEU A 287 15.62 0.16 2.01
CA LEU A 287 16.77 -0.37 2.76
C LEU A 287 18.07 -0.37 1.95
N LEU A 288 17.99 -0.69 0.66
CA LEU A 288 19.13 -0.74 -0.24
C LEU A 288 19.41 0.61 -0.92
N SER A 289 18.73 1.70 -0.53
CA SER A 289 18.90 2.97 -1.24
C SER A 289 20.28 3.60 -1.09
N ARG A 290 20.98 3.35 0.03
CA ARG A 290 22.39 3.75 0.18
C ARG A 290 23.31 3.01 -0.79
N LEU A 291 22.94 1.82 -1.26
CA LEU A 291 23.72 1.03 -2.22
C LEU A 291 23.38 1.35 -3.68
N HIS A 292 22.10 1.53 -3.97
CA HIS A 292 21.59 1.52 -5.35
C HIS A 292 20.80 2.77 -5.72
N GLY A 293 20.72 3.78 -4.84
CA GLY A 293 19.88 4.96 -5.03
C GLY A 293 18.40 4.65 -4.78
N LEU A 294 17.52 5.54 -5.22
CA LEU A 294 16.07 5.33 -5.09
C LEU A 294 15.57 4.35 -6.18
N LEU A 295 14.39 3.77 -5.98
CA LEU A 295 13.77 2.88 -6.99
C LEU A 295 13.66 3.57 -8.35
N SER A 296 13.25 4.85 -8.35
CA SER A 296 13.12 5.70 -9.54
C SER A 296 14.43 5.84 -10.31
N ASP A 297 15.59 5.81 -9.65
CA ASP A 297 16.90 5.88 -10.30
C ASP A 297 17.20 4.60 -11.11
N ASN A 298 16.47 3.51 -10.83
CA ASN A 298 16.62 2.21 -11.46
C ASN A 298 15.49 1.90 -12.47
N VAL A 299 14.52 2.82 -12.64
CA VAL A 299 13.47 2.70 -13.68
C VAL A 299 14.10 3.00 -15.03
N LEU A 300 14.02 2.05 -15.96
CA LEU A 300 14.59 2.17 -17.31
C LEU A 300 13.57 2.68 -18.32
N GLU A 301 12.32 2.26 -18.18
CA GLU A 301 11.22 2.61 -19.09
C GLU A 301 9.88 2.50 -18.38
N MET A 302 8.90 3.29 -18.83
CA MET A 302 7.51 3.23 -18.41
C MET A 302 6.59 3.21 -19.63
N LYS A 303 5.48 2.48 -19.55
CA LYS A 303 4.32 2.71 -20.42
C LYS A 303 3.26 3.47 -19.68
N ALA A 304 2.64 4.45 -20.31
CA ALA A 304 1.62 5.28 -19.68
C ALA A 304 0.58 5.77 -20.66
N VAL A 305 -0.62 6.08 -20.16
CA VAL A 305 -1.67 6.73 -20.94
C VAL A 305 -1.77 8.20 -20.55
N ASN A 306 -1.67 9.10 -21.52
CA ASN A 306 -1.75 10.55 -21.29
C ASN A 306 -3.21 11.06 -21.23
N ALA A 307 -3.39 12.36 -20.97
CA ALA A 307 -4.73 12.96 -20.83
C ALA A 307 -5.59 12.90 -22.12
N HIS A 308 -4.97 12.69 -23.28
CA HIS A 308 -5.63 12.52 -24.58
C HIS A 308 -6.01 11.05 -24.86
N GLY A 309 -5.61 10.12 -24.00
CA GLY A 309 -5.86 8.69 -24.18
C GLY A 309 -4.82 7.98 -25.06
N GLU A 310 -3.66 8.59 -25.30
CA GLU A 310 -2.58 8.00 -26.10
C GLU A 310 -1.66 7.15 -25.22
N LEU A 311 -1.28 5.97 -25.70
CA LEU A 311 -0.30 5.11 -25.03
C LEU A 311 1.11 5.56 -25.41
N LEU A 312 1.88 5.97 -24.40
CA LEU A 312 3.25 6.45 -24.52
C LEU A 312 4.24 5.38 -24.05
N THR A 313 5.39 5.33 -24.70
CA THR A 313 6.60 4.69 -24.18
C THR A 313 7.54 5.79 -23.71
N ILE A 314 7.97 5.75 -22.45
CA ILE A 314 8.65 6.84 -21.77
C ILE A 314 9.99 6.32 -21.23
N ASN A 315 11.10 6.83 -21.76
CA ASN A 315 12.46 6.46 -21.38
C ASN A 315 13.44 7.62 -21.70
N GLU A 316 14.76 7.37 -21.66
CA GLU A 316 15.76 8.43 -21.93
C GLU A 316 15.72 8.99 -23.35
N THR A 317 15.15 8.27 -24.32
CA THR A 317 15.10 8.69 -25.75
C THR A 317 13.71 9.02 -26.25
N HIS A 318 12.66 8.61 -25.53
CA HIS A 318 11.25 8.85 -25.87
C HIS A 318 10.58 9.55 -24.69
N GLU A 319 10.03 10.74 -24.91
CA GLU A 319 9.47 11.60 -23.85
C GLU A 319 10.46 11.88 -22.69
N PRO A 320 11.71 12.34 -22.96
CA PRO A 320 12.75 12.45 -21.94
C PRO A 320 12.40 13.38 -20.78
N ASP A 321 11.65 14.46 -21.05
CA ASP A 321 11.21 15.40 -20.02
C ASP A 321 10.16 14.78 -19.09
N LEU A 322 9.23 13.99 -19.65
CA LEU A 322 8.27 13.22 -18.87
C LEU A 322 8.95 12.08 -18.10
N TYR A 323 9.93 11.42 -18.71
CA TYR A 323 10.75 10.40 -18.05
C TYR A 323 11.50 10.97 -16.84
N TRP A 324 11.99 12.21 -16.94
CA TRP A 324 12.54 12.93 -15.80
C TRP A 324 11.48 13.26 -14.74
N ALA A 325 10.33 13.81 -15.15
CA ALA A 325 9.25 14.21 -14.25
C ALA A 325 8.67 13.05 -13.44
N LEU A 326 8.47 11.90 -14.08
CA LEU A 326 7.89 10.70 -13.46
C LEU A 326 8.86 10.02 -12.48
N ARG A 327 10.15 10.35 -12.49
CA ARG A 327 11.14 9.82 -11.54
C ARG A 327 11.32 10.75 -10.35
N GLY A 328 10.30 10.84 -9.50
CA GLY A 328 10.34 11.62 -8.26
C GLY A 328 9.38 12.80 -8.18
N GLY A 329 8.66 13.13 -9.28
CA GLY A 329 7.66 14.20 -9.31
C GLY A 329 6.30 13.81 -8.71
N GLY A 330 6.17 12.58 -8.18
CA GLY A 330 4.93 12.08 -7.61
C GLY A 330 3.93 11.58 -8.65
N GLY A 331 3.18 10.54 -8.29
CA GLY A 331 2.16 9.97 -9.16
C GLY A 331 0.90 10.84 -9.29
N GLY A 332 0.19 10.70 -10.41
CA GLY A 332 -1.15 11.28 -10.59
C GLY A 332 -1.18 12.74 -11.06
N SER A 333 -0.06 13.30 -11.53
CA SER A 333 -0.01 14.68 -12.04
C SER A 333 0.08 14.80 -13.56
N PHE A 334 0.67 13.84 -14.27
CA PHE A 334 0.98 13.99 -15.70
C PHE A 334 0.30 12.96 -16.60
N VAL A 335 0.35 11.69 -16.21
CA VAL A 335 -0.13 10.53 -16.97
C VAL A 335 -0.53 9.40 -16.02
N ILE A 336 -1.19 8.37 -16.54
CA ILE A 336 -1.44 7.10 -15.82
C ILE A 336 -0.44 6.05 -16.30
N VAL A 337 0.57 5.78 -15.47
CA VAL A 337 1.57 4.73 -15.76
C VAL A 337 0.94 3.35 -15.56
N THR A 338 1.11 2.46 -16.54
CA THR A 338 0.53 1.11 -16.58
C THR A 338 1.59 0.01 -16.48
N GLU A 339 2.84 0.28 -16.85
CA GLU A 339 3.96 -0.68 -16.82
C GLU A 339 5.26 0.02 -16.43
N PHE A 340 6.13 -0.68 -15.70
CA PHE A 340 7.50 -0.27 -15.40
C PHE A 340 8.48 -1.35 -15.83
N LYS A 341 9.54 -0.96 -16.55
CA LYS A 341 10.74 -1.76 -16.73
C LYS A 341 11.82 -1.24 -15.79
N ILE A 342 12.32 -2.09 -14.89
CA ILE A 342 13.22 -1.71 -13.80
C ILE A 342 14.47 -2.59 -13.85
N ARG A 343 15.63 -2.00 -13.59
CA ARG A 343 16.88 -2.71 -13.39
C ARG A 343 16.84 -3.49 -12.07
N LEU A 344 17.14 -4.78 -12.13
CA LEU A 344 17.24 -5.64 -10.96
C LEU A 344 18.63 -5.50 -10.32
N VAL A 345 18.67 -5.54 -9.00
CA VAL A 345 19.91 -5.54 -8.22
C VAL A 345 20.08 -6.88 -7.53
N LYS A 346 21.32 -7.29 -7.25
CA LYS A 346 21.54 -8.55 -6.53
C LYS A 346 20.96 -8.42 -5.12
N ALA A 347 20.22 -9.43 -4.68
CA ALA A 347 19.79 -9.52 -3.30
C ALA A 347 21.01 -9.81 -2.41
N PRO A 348 21.12 -9.18 -1.23
CA PRO A 348 22.12 -9.56 -0.24
C PRO A 348 21.99 -11.04 0.11
N THR A 349 23.08 -11.79 0.03
CA THR A 349 23.07 -13.23 0.38
C THR A 349 22.90 -13.45 1.88
N LEU A 350 23.38 -12.49 2.68
CA LEU A 350 23.25 -12.47 4.12
C LEU A 350 22.94 -11.03 4.55
N THR A 351 21.96 -10.88 5.42
CA THR A 351 21.63 -9.64 6.09
C THR A 351 21.78 -9.83 7.58
N THR A 352 22.67 -9.05 8.21
CA THR A 352 22.87 -9.09 9.67
C THR A 352 22.45 -7.78 10.28
N GLN A 353 21.59 -7.82 11.31
CA GLN A 353 21.17 -6.63 12.05
C GLN A 353 21.54 -6.75 13.54
N TYR A 354 22.16 -5.70 14.06
CA TYR A 354 22.28 -5.44 15.50
C TYR A 354 21.18 -4.47 15.91
N SER A 355 20.40 -4.82 16.93
CA SER A 355 19.43 -3.94 17.57
C SER A 355 19.90 -3.62 18.98
N LEU A 356 20.15 -2.34 19.23
CA LEU A 356 20.59 -1.80 20.52
C LEU A 356 19.45 -0.94 21.09
N VAL A 357 19.02 -1.22 22.33
CA VAL A 357 17.85 -0.57 22.95
C VAL A 357 18.22 0.10 24.25
N TRP A 358 17.71 1.30 24.48
CA TRP A 358 17.82 2.01 25.75
C TRP A 358 16.47 2.50 26.24
N HIS A 359 16.33 2.63 27.56
CA HIS A 359 15.21 3.32 28.20
C HIS A 359 15.24 4.84 27.93
N PRO A 360 14.11 5.55 28.13
CA PRO A 360 13.95 6.94 27.70
C PRO A 360 14.90 7.94 28.40
N ASN A 361 15.44 7.57 29.58
CA ASN A 361 16.39 8.40 30.32
C ASN A 361 17.73 8.59 29.57
N ALA A 362 18.10 7.67 28.68
CA ALA A 362 19.30 7.76 27.86
C ALA A 362 19.09 8.50 26.52
N SER A 363 17.83 8.80 26.15
CA SER A 363 17.47 9.27 24.80
C SER A 363 18.25 10.49 24.33
N LYS A 364 18.48 11.50 25.18
CA LYS A 364 19.23 12.70 24.81
C LYS A 364 20.66 12.36 24.38
N LEU A 365 21.38 11.62 25.22
CA LEU A 365 22.76 11.24 24.95
C LEU A 365 22.87 10.33 23.73
N VAL A 366 21.94 9.37 23.59
CA VAL A 366 21.89 8.46 22.43
C VAL A 366 21.69 9.24 21.13
N ILE A 367 20.72 10.16 21.09
CA ILE A 367 20.46 10.98 19.89
C ILE A 367 21.66 11.90 19.60
N GLN A 368 22.25 12.55 20.60
CA GLN A 368 23.44 13.39 20.41
C GLN A 368 24.59 12.62 19.75
N ARG A 369 24.90 11.42 20.27
CA ARG A 369 25.99 10.59 19.75
C ARG A 369 25.67 9.99 18.38
N TYR A 370 24.43 9.54 18.15
CA TYR A 370 23.98 9.13 16.83
C TYR A 370 24.18 10.25 15.81
N GLN A 371 23.72 11.47 16.11
CA GLN A 371 23.93 12.62 15.23
C GLN A 371 25.41 12.93 14.98
N LEU A 372 26.27 12.88 16.01
CA LEU A 372 27.71 13.10 15.84
C LEU A 372 28.34 12.07 14.89
N LEU A 373 28.03 10.78 15.06
CA LEU A 373 28.56 9.70 14.25
C LEU A 373 28.09 9.78 12.79
N MET A 374 26.86 10.24 12.59
CA MET A 374 26.32 10.53 11.26
C MET A 374 27.03 11.77 10.69
N PHE A 375 26.88 12.95 11.27
CA PHE A 375 27.35 14.19 10.65
C PHE A 375 28.87 14.34 10.50
N ASN A 376 29.68 13.63 11.30
CA ASN A 376 31.14 13.64 11.14
C ASN A 376 31.65 12.71 10.02
N ASN A 377 30.76 12.06 9.27
CA ASN A 377 31.08 11.08 8.22
C ASN A 377 31.89 9.86 8.68
N THR A 378 32.09 9.68 9.99
CA THR A 378 32.85 8.57 10.56
C THR A 378 32.27 7.23 10.15
N ILE A 379 30.94 7.10 10.13
CA ILE A 379 30.26 5.88 9.74
C ILE A 379 29.93 5.87 8.24
N PHE A 380 29.57 7.03 7.68
CA PHE A 380 29.12 7.13 6.29
C PHE A 380 30.17 6.70 5.27
N ASN A 381 31.45 6.91 5.58
CA ASN A 381 32.55 6.50 4.70
C ASN A 381 32.97 5.03 4.87
N LEU A 382 32.39 4.28 5.82
CA LEU A 382 32.80 2.89 6.08
C LEU A 382 32.32 1.94 4.99
N SER A 383 31.01 1.98 4.69
CA SER A 383 30.43 1.24 3.56
C SER A 383 29.01 1.73 3.27
N ASN A 384 28.61 1.63 2.00
CA ASN A 384 27.21 1.79 1.58
C ASN A 384 26.34 0.57 1.94
N ASP A 385 26.93 -0.59 2.25
CA ASP A 385 26.23 -1.82 2.64
C ASP A 385 25.63 -1.75 4.05
N LEU A 386 25.96 -0.70 4.80
CA LEU A 386 25.38 -0.42 6.11
C LEU A 386 24.06 0.34 5.98
N PHE A 387 23.10 0.06 6.86
CA PHE A 387 21.90 0.85 7.03
C PHE A 387 21.66 1.09 8.52
N LEU A 388 21.75 2.35 8.92
CA LEU A 388 21.67 2.76 10.33
C LEU A 388 20.38 3.54 10.58
N SER A 389 19.38 2.89 11.14
CA SER A 389 18.13 3.55 11.52
C SER A 389 18.03 3.71 13.04
N MET A 390 17.43 4.80 13.49
CA MET A 390 17.10 5.00 14.90
C MET A 390 15.60 5.21 15.05
N ASN A 391 14.97 4.41 15.92
CA ASN A 391 13.57 4.54 16.28
C ASN A 391 13.46 5.13 17.69
N VAL A 392 12.59 6.12 17.85
CA VAL A 392 12.36 6.82 19.11
C VAL A 392 10.87 6.83 19.41
N ASN A 393 10.50 6.44 20.62
CA ASN A 393 9.15 6.63 21.16
C ASN A 393 9.24 7.00 22.65
N HIS A 394 8.10 7.02 23.35
CA HIS A 394 8.05 7.41 24.77
C HIS A 394 8.53 6.31 25.73
N LEU A 395 8.70 5.07 25.26
CA LEU A 395 9.09 3.88 26.03
C LEU A 395 10.56 3.50 25.83
N GLU A 396 11.10 3.70 24.63
CA GLU A 396 12.47 3.31 24.30
C GLU A 396 13.05 4.14 23.14
N ILE A 397 14.38 4.06 23.05
CA ILE A 397 15.15 4.41 21.85
C ILE A 397 15.88 3.17 21.36
N ARG A 398 15.80 2.90 20.06
CA ARG A 398 16.39 1.72 19.41
C ARG A 398 17.24 2.15 18.24
N ILE A 399 18.51 1.75 18.23
CA ILE A 399 19.38 1.87 17.06
C ILE A 399 19.46 0.49 16.41
N SER A 400 19.13 0.42 15.13
CA SER A 400 19.33 -0.77 14.30
C SER A 400 20.48 -0.51 13.31
N ILE A 401 21.51 -1.35 13.40
CA ILE A 401 22.68 -1.35 12.51
C ILE A 401 22.57 -2.60 11.64
N THR A 402 22.14 -2.43 10.40
CA THR A 402 21.98 -3.51 9.43
C THR A 402 23.14 -3.50 8.46
N TYR A 403 23.67 -4.66 8.11
CA TYR A 403 24.70 -4.84 7.09
C TYR A 403 24.24 -5.86 6.04
N PHE A 404 24.38 -5.50 4.78
CA PHE A 404 23.95 -6.28 3.62
C PHE A 404 25.12 -7.01 2.95
N GLY A 405 25.82 -7.86 3.69
CA GLY A 405 26.99 -8.57 3.16
C GLY A 405 27.54 -9.64 4.11
N ILE A 406 28.50 -10.42 3.61
CA ILE A 406 29.12 -11.54 4.33
C ILE A 406 30.37 -11.13 5.13
N GLU A 407 31.03 -10.05 4.75
CA GLU A 407 32.25 -9.56 5.40
C GLU A 407 31.92 -8.70 6.62
N LEU A 408 31.70 -9.34 7.78
CA LEU A 408 31.16 -8.68 8.98
C LEU A 408 32.15 -7.75 9.72
N ASP A 409 33.39 -7.58 9.26
CA ASP A 409 34.37 -6.74 9.96
C ASP A 409 33.96 -5.26 9.95
N VAL A 410 33.36 -4.79 8.86
CA VAL A 410 32.77 -3.44 8.78
C VAL A 410 31.64 -3.29 9.79
N LEU A 411 30.77 -4.30 9.90
CA LEU A 411 29.68 -4.31 10.87
C LEU A 411 30.21 -4.29 12.30
N LYS A 412 31.16 -5.16 12.65
CA LYS A 412 31.76 -5.24 13.99
C LYS A 412 32.41 -3.91 14.39
N ARG A 413 33.19 -3.30 13.49
CA ARG A 413 33.79 -1.97 13.73
C ARG A 413 32.73 -0.90 13.95
N THR A 414 31.66 -0.92 13.16
CA THR A 414 30.55 0.04 13.29
C THR A 414 29.84 -0.12 14.64
N VAL A 415 29.52 -1.35 15.04
CA VAL A 415 28.91 -1.66 16.34
C VAL A 415 29.83 -1.23 17.48
N ALA A 416 31.14 -1.52 17.40
CA ALA A 416 32.12 -1.11 18.39
C ALA A 416 32.13 0.42 18.60
N LEU A 417 32.10 1.21 17.52
CA LEU A 417 32.02 2.69 17.63
C LEU A 417 30.79 3.17 18.41
N PHE A 418 29.63 2.53 18.23
CA PHE A 418 28.45 2.87 19.03
C PHE A 418 28.62 2.44 20.48
N LEU A 419 29.06 1.20 20.73
CA LEU A 419 29.22 0.68 22.09
C LEU A 419 30.30 1.41 22.91
N GLU A 420 31.33 1.94 22.27
CA GLU A 420 32.40 2.72 22.91
C GLU A 420 31.96 4.16 23.26
N THR A 421 30.99 4.70 22.52
CA THR A 421 30.58 6.12 22.64
C THR A 421 29.24 6.33 23.35
N LEU A 422 28.44 5.27 23.47
CA LEU A 422 27.12 5.28 24.10
C LEU A 422 27.13 4.62 25.48
N PRO A 423 26.16 4.94 26.35
CA PRO A 423 25.91 4.15 27.55
C PRO A 423 25.59 2.70 27.18
N THR A 424 25.84 1.76 28.09
CA THR A 424 25.49 0.35 27.88
C THR A 424 24.01 0.19 27.53
N PRO A 425 23.65 -0.48 26.42
CA PRO A 425 22.26 -0.72 26.07
C PRO A 425 21.57 -1.63 27.09
N ASN A 426 20.27 -1.40 27.30
CA ASN A 426 19.42 -2.26 28.12
C ASN A 426 19.18 -3.62 27.45
N GLU A 427 19.11 -3.65 26.12
CA GLU A 427 18.98 -4.87 25.34
C GLU A 427 19.86 -4.80 24.09
N THR A 428 20.51 -5.92 23.76
CA THR A 428 21.20 -6.12 22.49
C THR A 428 20.69 -7.41 21.85
N LYS A 429 20.18 -7.30 20.62
CA LYS A 429 19.75 -8.43 19.79
C LYS A 429 20.55 -8.45 18.51
N ILE A 430 20.91 -9.65 18.05
CA ILE A 430 21.58 -9.87 16.78
C ILE A 430 20.75 -10.86 15.99
N HIS A 431 20.41 -10.50 14.76
CA HIS A 431 19.72 -11.39 13.83
C HIS A 431 20.52 -11.50 12.53
N SER A 432 20.50 -12.66 11.89
CA SER A 432 21.17 -12.90 10.62
C SER A 432 20.38 -13.90 9.79
N GLU A 433 20.08 -13.53 8.56
CA GLU A 433 19.17 -14.27 7.69
C GLU A 433 19.39 -13.90 6.22
N ASP A 434 18.79 -14.65 5.30
CA ASP A 434 18.78 -14.27 3.88
C ASP A 434 17.90 -13.05 3.62
N TRP A 435 18.12 -12.35 2.51
CA TRP A 435 17.41 -11.12 2.16
C TRP A 435 15.89 -11.24 2.20
N LEU A 436 15.32 -12.32 1.64
CA LEU A 436 13.87 -12.44 1.54
C LEU A 436 13.25 -12.69 2.91
N THR A 437 13.92 -13.46 3.76
CA THR A 437 13.53 -13.63 5.17
C THR A 437 13.65 -12.30 5.92
N PHE A 438 14.73 -11.53 5.72
CA PHE A 438 14.88 -10.20 6.34
C PHE A 438 13.76 -9.23 5.98
N VAL A 439 13.39 -9.19 4.70
CA VAL A 439 12.26 -8.38 4.23
C VAL A 439 10.94 -8.87 4.84
N TYR A 440 10.77 -10.18 5.05
CA TYR A 440 9.58 -10.76 5.66
C TYR A 440 9.50 -10.51 7.18
N ASP A 441 10.59 -10.73 7.91
CA ASP A 441 10.69 -10.59 9.37
C ASP A 441 10.68 -9.13 9.83
N GLY A 442 11.32 -8.24 9.06
CA GLY A 442 11.30 -6.79 9.28
C GLY A 442 9.90 -6.16 9.26
N LEU A 443 8.87 -6.93 8.90
CA LEU A 443 7.46 -6.55 8.92
C LEU A 443 6.70 -6.99 10.18
N GLY A 444 7.38 -7.66 11.12
CA GLY A 444 6.73 -8.31 12.26
C GLY A 444 5.84 -9.50 11.87
N LEU A 445 6.01 -10.04 10.65
CA LEU A 445 5.30 -11.22 10.14
C LEU A 445 6.04 -12.53 10.45
N GLY A 446 7.34 -12.44 10.79
CA GLY A 446 8.14 -13.55 11.29
C GLY A 446 7.81 -13.82 12.75
N ASN A 447 7.10 -14.92 13.02
CA ASN A 447 6.81 -15.36 14.40
C ASN A 447 6.81 -16.89 14.53
N SER A 448 7.40 -17.63 13.59
CA SER A 448 7.42 -19.09 13.63
C SER A 448 8.64 -19.69 12.95
N ASN A 449 9.02 -20.91 13.37
CA ASN A 449 10.08 -21.72 12.78
C ASN A 449 9.68 -22.32 11.39
N VAL A 450 8.72 -21.73 10.69
CA VAL A 450 8.16 -22.24 9.43
C VAL A 450 8.29 -21.16 8.36
N ASP A 451 8.76 -21.54 7.16
CA ASP A 451 8.93 -20.62 6.03
C ASP A 451 7.56 -20.12 5.53
N HIS A 452 7.20 -18.92 5.97
CA HIS A 452 6.00 -18.22 5.56
C HIS A 452 6.27 -17.11 4.53
N ARG A 453 7.42 -17.10 3.85
CA ARG A 453 7.75 -16.04 2.87
C ARG A 453 6.79 -16.00 1.69
N HIS A 454 6.11 -17.11 1.39
CA HIS A 454 5.00 -17.15 0.43
C HIS A 454 3.84 -16.22 0.84
N LEU A 455 3.73 -15.80 2.10
CA LEU A 455 2.75 -14.80 2.52
C LEU A 455 3.02 -13.41 1.93
N LEU A 456 4.24 -13.13 1.44
CA LEU A 456 4.51 -11.94 0.62
C LEU A 456 3.70 -11.95 -0.69
N LEU A 457 3.29 -13.13 -1.19
CA LEU A 457 2.39 -13.25 -2.33
C LEU A 457 0.94 -12.93 -1.99
N LYS A 458 0.53 -13.04 -0.72
CA LYS A 458 -0.81 -12.58 -0.35
C LYS A 458 -0.82 -11.10 -0.68
N ASN A 459 -1.71 -10.73 -1.61
CA ASN A 459 -2.07 -9.34 -1.92
C ASN A 459 -2.82 -8.78 -0.70
N SER A 460 -2.09 -8.74 0.41
CA SER A 460 -2.57 -8.51 1.74
C SER A 460 -2.83 -7.03 1.81
N THR A 461 -4.06 -6.73 2.17
CA THR A 461 -4.53 -5.38 2.19
C THR A 461 -3.92 -4.68 3.40
N MET A 462 -3.50 -3.43 3.22
CA MET A 462 -2.95 -2.64 4.32
C MET A 462 -3.87 -2.74 5.55
N PRO A 463 -3.35 -3.00 6.75
CA PRO A 463 -4.20 -3.09 7.92
C PRO A 463 -4.94 -1.76 8.15
N THR A 464 -6.18 -1.84 8.62
CA THR A 464 -7.03 -0.66 8.86
C THR A 464 -6.66 0.02 10.15
N TYR A 465 -5.81 1.04 10.09
CA TYR A 465 -5.57 1.92 11.22
C TYR A 465 -5.59 3.38 10.77
N CYS A 466 -6.14 4.23 11.63
CA CYS A 466 -6.00 5.67 11.49
C CYS A 466 -4.54 6.04 11.78
N PHE A 467 -3.91 6.82 10.91
CA PHE A 467 -2.59 7.38 11.19
C PHE A 467 -2.43 8.80 10.62
N LYS A 468 -1.44 9.52 11.14
CA LYS A 468 -0.92 10.76 10.56
C LYS A 468 0.60 10.67 10.59
N ALA A 469 1.23 11.04 9.49
CA ALA A 469 2.67 11.14 9.42
C ALA A 469 3.13 12.54 8.97
N LYS A 470 4.35 12.88 9.36
CA LYS A 470 5.12 14.03 8.87
C LYS A 470 6.55 13.59 8.63
N HIS A 471 7.26 14.33 7.80
CA HIS A 471 8.67 14.05 7.52
C HIS A 471 9.47 15.33 7.28
N LEU A 472 10.75 15.32 7.64
CA LEU A 472 11.70 16.41 7.43
C LEU A 472 13.09 15.87 7.11
N PHE A 473 13.80 16.58 6.23
CA PHE A 473 15.22 16.36 5.97
C PHE A 473 16.14 17.21 6.86
N PHE A 474 17.33 16.69 7.11
CA PHE A 474 18.37 17.34 7.92
C PHE A 474 19.74 17.27 7.24
N ASP A 475 20.40 18.42 7.17
CA ASP A 475 21.77 18.62 6.71
C ASP A 475 22.73 19.02 7.84
N LYS A 476 22.19 19.27 9.04
CA LYS A 476 22.89 19.54 10.28
C LYS A 476 22.23 18.85 11.48
N PRO A 477 22.93 18.66 12.61
CA PRO A 477 22.33 18.12 13.83
C PRO A 477 21.19 18.99 14.36
N ILE A 478 20.18 18.34 14.94
CA ILE A 478 19.23 18.94 15.88
C ILE A 478 20.02 19.46 17.07
N SER A 479 19.83 20.75 17.38
CA SER A 479 20.47 21.43 18.50
C SER A 479 20.01 20.86 19.84
N ASP A 480 20.84 20.98 20.87
CA ASP A 480 20.50 20.53 22.23
C ASP A 480 19.21 21.16 22.75
N HIS A 481 18.99 22.45 22.44
CA HIS A 481 17.76 23.15 22.81
C HIS A 481 16.52 22.52 22.15
N SER A 482 16.56 22.27 20.84
CA SER A 482 15.45 21.64 20.12
C SER A 482 15.25 20.18 20.56
N LEU A 483 16.34 19.46 20.85
CA LEU A 483 16.31 18.10 21.35
C LEU A 483 15.65 18.00 22.73
N ASP A 484 15.93 18.93 23.65
CA ASP A 484 15.28 19.00 24.96
C ASP A 484 13.77 19.21 24.81
N GLN A 485 13.36 20.13 23.96
CA GLN A 485 11.94 20.36 23.67
C GLN A 485 11.28 19.14 23.03
N PHE A 486 11.97 18.50 22.08
CA PHE A 486 11.50 17.32 21.38
C PHE A 486 11.24 16.16 22.34
N LEU A 487 12.21 15.83 23.19
CA LEU A 487 12.10 14.75 24.18
C LEU A 487 11.05 15.05 25.25
N ASN A 488 10.96 16.29 25.73
CA ASN A 488 9.92 16.71 26.68
C ASN A 488 8.50 16.58 26.09
N ARG A 489 8.33 16.77 24.78
CA ARG A 489 7.04 16.53 24.12
C ARG A 489 6.75 15.04 23.95
N ILE A 490 7.74 14.25 23.56
CA ILE A 490 7.60 12.79 23.39
C ILE A 490 7.23 12.12 24.73
N SER A 491 7.83 12.55 25.84
CA SER A 491 7.59 11.97 27.16
C SER A 491 6.16 12.15 27.68
N LEU A 492 5.33 13.01 27.05
CA LEU A 492 3.92 13.15 27.40
C LEU A 492 3.10 11.89 27.08
N GLY A 493 3.59 11.00 26.20
CA GLY A 493 2.98 9.68 25.96
C GLY A 493 1.50 9.73 25.60
N ILE A 494 1.07 10.73 24.82
CA ILE A 494 -0.36 10.99 24.54
C ILE A 494 -0.99 9.89 23.68
N GLY A 495 -0.19 9.12 22.95
CA GLY A 495 -0.62 7.99 22.13
C GLY A 495 0.55 7.21 21.55
N GLU A 496 0.22 6.27 20.65
CA GLU A 496 1.23 5.54 19.89
C GLU A 496 1.94 6.48 18.93
N LEU A 497 3.26 6.59 19.09
CA LEU A 497 4.14 7.45 18.32
C LEU A 497 5.36 6.64 17.90
N TYR A 498 5.67 6.71 16.60
CA TYR A 498 6.84 6.13 16.00
C TYR A 498 7.62 7.23 15.29
N ILE A 499 8.84 7.49 15.76
CA ILE A 499 9.75 8.41 15.10
C ILE A 499 10.92 7.60 14.57
N THR A 500 11.20 7.71 13.28
CA THR A 500 12.28 6.98 12.62
C THR A 500 13.24 7.94 11.95
N PHE A 501 14.51 7.83 12.30
CA PHE A 501 15.63 8.50 11.64
C PHE A 501 16.22 7.51 10.64
N ASN A 502 16.23 7.90 9.37
CA ASN A 502 16.67 7.06 8.26
C ASN A 502 17.79 7.76 7.47
N PRO A 503 18.83 7.04 7.04
CA PRO A 503 19.95 7.63 6.30
C PRO A 503 19.61 7.93 4.84
N TRP A 504 19.89 9.13 4.34
CA TRP A 504 19.62 9.54 2.95
C TRP A 504 20.89 9.80 2.14
N ASP A 505 21.93 9.04 2.46
CA ASP A 505 23.28 9.19 1.92
C ASP A 505 23.72 8.01 1.04
N GLY A 506 25.03 7.75 0.96
CA GLY A 506 25.60 6.72 0.09
C GLY A 506 25.41 7.04 -1.39
N HIS A 507 24.97 6.06 -2.18
CA HIS A 507 24.76 6.20 -3.61
C HIS A 507 23.73 7.29 -3.96
N ILE A 508 22.78 7.60 -3.07
CA ILE A 508 21.84 8.73 -3.25
C ILE A 508 22.59 10.04 -3.50
N HIS A 509 23.71 10.27 -2.79
CA HIS A 509 24.54 11.48 -2.94
C HIS A 509 25.37 11.46 -4.23
N THR A 510 25.61 10.31 -4.83
CA THR A 510 26.39 10.24 -6.07
C THR A 510 25.58 10.65 -7.30
N ILE A 511 24.25 10.58 -7.20
CA ILE A 511 23.33 10.94 -8.28
C ILE A 511 23.19 12.48 -8.34
N PRO A 512 23.35 13.11 -9.53
CA PRO A 512 23.14 14.54 -9.69
C PRO A 512 21.73 14.98 -9.26
N ILE A 513 21.61 16.16 -8.66
CA ILE A 513 20.33 16.72 -8.18
C ILE A 513 19.30 16.75 -9.32
N ASP A 514 19.71 17.23 -10.49
CA ASP A 514 18.82 17.39 -11.64
C ASP A 514 18.65 16.12 -12.49
N LYS A 515 19.21 14.95 -12.09
CA LYS A 515 19.09 13.70 -12.90
C LYS A 515 17.64 13.19 -12.94
N THR A 516 16.84 13.49 -11.91
CA THR A 516 15.42 13.16 -11.83
C THR A 516 14.65 14.30 -11.15
N ALA A 517 13.31 14.25 -11.16
CA ALA A 517 12.50 15.27 -10.51
C ALA A 517 12.65 15.31 -8.98
N PHE A 518 13.20 14.29 -8.33
CA PHE A 518 13.49 14.29 -6.89
C PHE A 518 14.80 15.05 -6.58
N PRO A 519 14.73 16.25 -5.96
CA PRO A 519 15.90 17.13 -5.81
C PRO A 519 16.74 16.82 -4.55
N HIS A 520 16.21 16.05 -3.61
CA HIS A 520 16.75 15.95 -2.25
C HIS A 520 17.89 14.93 -2.13
N ARG A 521 19.00 15.18 -2.84
CA ARG A 521 20.12 14.24 -2.97
C ARG A 521 21.25 14.42 -1.94
N ARG A 522 21.26 15.50 -1.16
CA ARG A 522 22.44 15.90 -0.36
C ARG A 522 22.20 15.96 1.16
N TYR A 523 21.13 15.35 1.65
CA TYR A 523 20.80 15.33 3.07
C TYR A 523 21.37 14.11 3.79
N LYS A 524 21.67 14.22 5.08
CA LYS A 524 22.28 13.12 5.85
C LYS A 524 21.23 12.12 6.33
N PHE A 525 20.12 12.62 6.87
CA PHE A 525 18.99 11.78 7.23
C PHE A 525 17.66 12.49 7.04
N GLY A 526 16.61 11.68 7.02
CA GLY A 526 15.22 12.07 7.08
C GLY A 526 14.60 11.55 8.36
N ILE A 527 13.81 12.37 9.03
CA ILE A 527 13.05 11.97 10.20
C ILE A 527 11.58 11.86 9.79
N GLN A 528 11.03 10.66 9.94
CA GLN A 528 9.60 10.42 9.85
C GLN A 528 9.01 10.41 11.26
N LEU A 529 7.89 11.09 11.46
CA LEU A 529 7.11 11.08 12.69
C LEU A 529 5.71 10.58 12.36
N MET A 530 5.26 9.53 13.03
CA MET A 530 3.97 8.90 12.75
C MET A 530 3.23 8.61 14.06
N ILE A 531 1.95 8.96 14.09
CA ILE A 531 1.03 8.56 15.17
C ILE A 531 -0.02 7.60 14.62
N TYR A 532 -0.50 6.72 15.49
CA TYR A 532 -1.66 5.86 15.23
C TYR A 532 -2.81 6.26 16.15
N CYS A 533 -4.00 6.38 15.56
CA CYS A 533 -5.23 6.77 16.24
C CYS A 533 -6.19 5.60 16.35
N ASN A 534 -6.85 5.50 17.51
CA ASN A 534 -7.81 4.43 17.78
C ASN A 534 -9.26 4.90 17.57
N ASP A 535 -9.52 6.21 17.69
CA ASP A 535 -10.83 6.84 17.52
C ASP A 535 -10.69 8.34 17.15
N THR A 536 -11.80 9.00 16.80
CA THR A 536 -11.82 10.40 16.33
C THR A 536 -11.44 11.43 17.41
N ASN A 537 -11.73 11.16 18.69
CA ASN A 537 -11.38 12.08 19.78
C ASN A 537 -9.90 11.98 20.12
N SER A 538 -9.35 10.75 20.15
CA SER A 538 -7.90 10.53 20.28
C SER A 538 -7.14 11.12 19.09
N GLU A 539 -7.68 11.04 17.86
CA GLU A 539 -7.08 11.62 16.67
C GLU A 539 -6.74 13.11 16.83
N LYS A 540 -7.71 13.96 17.19
CA LYS A 540 -7.46 15.42 17.29
C LYS A 540 -6.36 15.75 18.30
N LYS A 541 -6.36 15.09 19.46
CA LYS A 541 -5.38 15.30 20.52
C LYS A 541 -4.00 14.83 20.09
N GLN A 542 -3.91 13.64 19.50
CA GLN A 542 -2.64 13.08 19.02
C GLN A 542 -2.09 13.86 17.82
N MET A 543 -2.93 14.35 16.92
CA MET A 543 -2.51 15.22 15.82
C MET A 543 -1.93 16.55 16.32
N LYS A 544 -2.59 17.18 17.31
CA LYS A 544 -2.04 18.38 17.96
C LYS A 544 -0.68 18.08 18.58
N TRP A 545 -0.56 16.96 19.28
CA TRP A 545 0.69 16.51 19.87
C TRP A 545 1.79 16.25 18.83
N LEU A 546 1.47 15.58 17.72
CA LEU A 546 2.39 15.38 16.60
C LEU A 546 2.87 16.72 16.01
N ASN A 547 1.97 17.68 15.83
CA ASN A 547 2.32 19.02 15.36
C ASN A 547 3.25 19.74 16.34
N GLU A 548 2.99 19.62 17.65
CA GLU A 548 3.87 20.19 18.68
C GLU A 548 5.26 19.56 18.63
N ILE A 549 5.35 18.23 18.57
CA ILE A 549 6.63 17.51 18.44
C ILE A 549 7.37 17.95 17.17
N TYR A 550 6.70 17.91 16.02
CA TYR A 550 7.26 18.33 14.72
C TYR A 550 7.82 19.75 14.78
N SER A 551 7.11 20.69 15.44
CA SER A 551 7.54 22.08 15.53
C SER A 551 8.87 22.28 16.26
N THR A 552 9.21 21.40 17.22
CA THR A 552 10.45 21.52 18.02
C THR A 552 11.73 21.32 17.20
N ILE A 553 11.66 20.46 16.18
CA ILE A 553 12.79 20.12 15.30
C ILE A 553 12.73 20.83 13.95
N TYR A 554 11.59 21.45 13.61
CA TYR A 554 11.40 22.14 12.32
C TYR A 554 12.44 23.22 12.05
N ARG A 555 12.82 24.00 13.07
CA ARG A 555 13.81 25.09 12.94
C ARG A 555 15.19 24.58 12.53
N ASP A 556 15.56 23.39 12.97
CA ASP A 556 16.88 22.81 12.74
C ASP A 556 16.92 21.96 11.46
N SER A 557 15.76 21.73 10.84
CA SER A 557 15.61 21.01 9.58
C SER A 557 15.89 21.87 8.36
N THR A 558 15.96 21.23 7.19
CA THR A 558 16.03 21.92 5.89
C THR A 558 14.68 22.45 5.42
N LYS A 559 13.59 22.20 6.18
CA LYS A 559 12.20 22.49 5.79
C LYS A 559 11.79 21.86 4.45
N HIS A 560 12.41 20.75 4.08
CA HIS A 560 12.05 19.94 2.91
C HIS A 560 11.62 18.55 3.37
N SER A 561 10.88 17.84 2.51
CA SER A 561 10.41 16.50 2.82
C SER A 561 10.31 15.61 1.58
N TYR A 562 10.08 14.33 1.83
CA TYR A 562 9.92 13.32 0.83
C TYR A 562 8.46 13.25 0.35
N ILE A 563 8.26 13.36 -0.96
CA ILE A 563 6.93 13.41 -1.60
C ILE A 563 6.06 12.17 -1.33
N ASN A 564 6.65 10.98 -1.17
CA ASN A 564 5.89 9.76 -0.82
C ASN A 564 5.38 9.77 0.63
N TYR A 565 5.85 10.69 1.48
CA TYR A 565 5.31 10.98 2.81
C TYR A 565 4.56 12.31 2.78
N MET A 566 3.70 12.47 1.77
CA MET A 566 2.94 13.70 1.56
C MET A 566 2.13 14.07 2.82
N ASP A 567 2.20 15.34 3.17
CA ASP A 567 1.51 15.97 4.28
C ASP A 567 0.58 17.07 3.77
N ARG A 568 -0.73 16.89 4.00
CA ARG A 568 -1.77 17.83 3.58
C ARG A 568 -1.63 19.20 4.27
N ASP A 569 -1.06 19.24 5.48
CA ASP A 569 -0.98 20.44 6.31
C ASP A 569 0.05 21.46 5.77
N VAL A 570 0.93 21.04 4.84
CA VAL A 570 1.97 21.89 4.26
C VAL A 570 1.38 22.81 3.20
N LYS A 571 1.45 24.14 3.42
CA LYS A 571 0.90 25.13 2.48
C LYS A 571 1.78 25.34 1.24
N ASN A 572 3.07 25.63 1.42
CA ASN A 572 4.02 25.85 0.32
C ASN A 572 4.63 24.52 -0.15
N TRP A 573 3.77 23.60 -0.58
CA TRP A 573 4.15 22.19 -0.76
C TRP A 573 5.04 21.94 -1.98
N MET A 574 4.99 22.77 -3.04
CA MET A 574 5.85 22.62 -4.21
C MET A 574 7.33 22.80 -3.86
N ASP A 575 7.67 23.89 -3.17
CA ASP A 575 9.00 24.14 -2.63
C ASP A 575 9.43 23.02 -1.66
N TYR A 576 8.51 22.61 -0.79
CA TYR A 576 8.73 21.58 0.22
C TYR A 576 9.18 20.21 -0.34
N TYR A 577 8.69 19.82 -1.52
CA TYR A 577 8.98 18.51 -2.14
C TYR A 577 9.88 18.58 -3.38
N TYR A 578 9.90 19.71 -4.08
CA TYR A 578 10.57 19.84 -5.37
C TYR A 578 11.63 20.94 -5.42
N ASN A 579 11.71 21.81 -4.39
CA ASN A 579 12.73 22.87 -4.32
C ASN A 579 12.83 23.62 -5.66
N THR A 580 14.02 23.70 -6.27
CA THR A 580 14.28 24.38 -7.54
C THR A 580 13.59 23.74 -8.75
N HIS A 581 13.12 22.49 -8.67
CA HIS A 581 12.48 21.77 -9.78
C HIS A 581 11.01 22.15 -10.01
N GLN A 582 10.39 22.92 -9.10
CA GLN A 582 8.96 23.23 -9.17
C GLN A 582 8.52 23.87 -10.49
N GLN A 583 9.32 24.79 -11.06
CA GLN A 583 8.95 25.49 -12.29
C GLN A 583 8.97 24.56 -13.51
N ILE A 584 9.93 23.63 -13.57
CA ILE A 584 10.02 22.64 -14.65
C ILE A 584 8.78 21.75 -14.60
N LEU A 585 8.42 21.26 -13.41
CA LEU A 585 7.23 20.43 -13.21
C LEU A 585 5.94 21.17 -13.61
N HIS A 586 5.79 22.45 -13.27
CA HIS A 586 4.66 23.28 -13.71
C HIS A 586 4.58 23.38 -15.25
N ASN A 587 5.71 23.65 -15.91
CA ASN A 587 5.74 23.74 -17.37
C ASN A 587 5.36 22.42 -18.04
N LEU A 588 5.85 21.29 -17.51
CA LEU A 588 5.51 19.97 -18.02
C LEU A 588 4.05 19.62 -17.77
N LYS A 589 3.45 20.07 -16.66
CA LYS A 589 2.03 19.87 -16.41
C LYS A 589 1.19 20.53 -17.49
N TYR A 590 1.53 21.76 -17.88
CA TYR A 590 0.84 22.46 -18.95
C TYR A 590 0.94 21.72 -20.29
N ILE A 591 2.10 21.12 -20.59
CA ILE A 591 2.32 20.37 -21.83
C ILE A 591 1.50 19.07 -21.86
N TYR A 592 1.58 18.26 -20.80
CA TYR A 592 1.01 16.90 -20.81
C TYR A 592 -0.45 16.83 -20.33
N ASP A 593 -0.91 17.80 -19.54
CA ASP A 593 -2.28 17.82 -19.01
C ASP A 593 -2.77 19.25 -18.72
N LYS A 594 -2.84 20.09 -19.76
CA LYS A 594 -3.36 21.48 -19.70
C LYS A 594 -4.75 21.63 -19.07
N ASN A 595 -5.57 20.59 -19.12
CA ASN A 595 -6.95 20.60 -18.63
C ASN A 595 -7.07 20.11 -17.20
N ASN A 596 -5.96 19.76 -16.53
CA ASN A 596 -5.95 19.17 -15.19
C ASN A 596 -6.89 17.94 -15.09
N ARG A 597 -6.86 17.07 -16.11
CA ARG A 597 -7.63 15.82 -16.10
C ARG A 597 -7.18 14.91 -14.98
N PHE A 598 -5.87 14.85 -14.73
CA PHE A 598 -5.29 14.18 -13.56
C PHE A 598 -5.20 15.19 -12.43
N TYR A 599 -5.98 14.99 -11.37
CA TYR A 599 -6.13 15.99 -10.31
C TYR A 599 -6.45 15.41 -8.93
N PHE A 600 -5.81 15.98 -7.93
CA PHE A 600 -6.07 15.92 -6.50
C PHE A 600 -5.58 17.24 -5.86
N GLU A 601 -5.83 17.45 -4.56
CA GLU A 601 -5.57 18.71 -3.86
C GLU A 601 -4.13 19.25 -3.99
N LYS A 602 -3.14 18.36 -4.04
CA LYS A 602 -1.70 18.65 -4.14
C LYS A 602 -1.12 18.24 -5.50
N THR A 603 -1.91 18.30 -6.56
CA THR A 603 -1.41 18.09 -7.93
C THR A 603 -0.61 19.29 -8.41
N ILE A 604 0.45 19.02 -9.16
CA ILE A 604 1.22 20.04 -9.88
C ILE A 604 0.28 20.72 -10.89
N LYS A 605 0.33 22.05 -10.99
CA LYS A 605 -0.66 22.85 -11.72
C LYS A 605 -0.15 23.44 -13.02
#